data_AF-A0A7Y5WZZ8-F1
#
_entry.id   AF-A0A7Y5WZZ8-F1
#
_cell.length_a   1.000
_cell.length_b   1.000
_cell.length_c   1.000
_cell.angle_alpha   90.00
_cell.angle_beta   90.00
_cell.angle_gamma   90.00
#
_symmetry.space_group_name_H-M   'P 1'
#
loop_
_entity.id
_entity.type
_entity.pdbx_description
1 polymer ?
#
loop_
_entity_poly.entity_id
_entity_poly.type
_entity_poly.pdbx_seq_one_letter_code
_entity_poly.pdbx_strand_id
1 'polypeptide(L)'
;MPTRKQRRRRAKDFRHDMRVFEVDAEGNEIPLAELRTPEERKPKAKPQQQSKGGRTLREPPQPSWQRAIRRGGLMGGLMLVAFVFVIRTGPIGQRIGIGVFYGLAFLPLTYWIDRTAYRTYQRRLAKQAAKKT
;
A
#
# COMPACT_ATOMS: atom_id res chain seq x y z
N MET A 1 13.96 -23.94 10.37
CA MET A 1 12.69 -23.50 9.74
C MET A 1 12.96 -22.43 8.67
N PRO A 2 12.45 -22.56 7.42
CA PRO A 2 12.64 -21.54 6.39
C PRO A 2 11.91 -20.24 6.71
N THR A 3 12.55 -19.10 6.45
CA THR A 3 12.00 -17.76 6.73
C THR A 3 10.79 -17.44 5.86
N ARG A 4 9.93 -16.51 6.29
CA ARG A 4 8.74 -16.06 5.51
C ARG A 4 9.10 -15.61 4.08
N LYS A 5 10.29 -15.03 3.91
CA LYS A 5 10.81 -14.58 2.60
C LYS A 5 11.20 -15.76 1.70
N GLN A 6 11.84 -16.78 2.26
CA GLN A 6 12.21 -18.01 1.53
C GLN A 6 10.96 -18.78 1.09
N ARG A 7 9.97 -18.94 1.98
CA ARG A 7 8.68 -19.58 1.63
C ARG A 7 7.97 -18.84 0.50
N ARG A 8 7.95 -17.51 0.53
CA ARG A 8 7.34 -16.68 -0.53
C ARG A 8 8.09 -16.75 -1.86
N ARG A 9 9.41 -16.96 -1.87
CA ARG A 9 10.18 -17.19 -3.10
C ARG A 9 9.84 -18.54 -3.71
N ARG A 10 9.92 -19.63 -2.92
CA ARG A 10 9.54 -20.98 -3.38
C ARG A 10 8.12 -21.01 -3.95
N ALA A 11 7.15 -20.42 -3.25
CA ALA A 11 5.76 -20.37 -3.72
C ALA A 11 5.57 -19.54 -5.02
N LYS A 12 6.54 -18.71 -5.42
CA LYS A 12 6.52 -18.04 -6.73
C LYS A 12 7.19 -18.91 -7.79
N ASP A 13 8.29 -19.57 -7.44
CA ASP A 13 8.99 -20.48 -8.36
C ASP A 13 8.04 -21.62 -8.79
N PHE A 14 7.27 -22.20 -7.85
CA PHE A 14 6.25 -23.21 -8.15
C PHE A 14 5.06 -22.71 -9.00
N ARG A 15 4.78 -21.40 -9.05
CA ARG A 15 3.69 -20.85 -9.88
C ARG A 15 4.04 -20.80 -11.36
N HIS A 16 5.33 -20.87 -11.70
CA HIS A 16 5.83 -20.75 -13.06
C HIS A 16 6.30 -22.10 -13.62
N ASP A 17 6.03 -23.20 -12.93
CA ASP A 17 6.39 -24.56 -13.36
C ASP A 17 5.35 -25.16 -14.33
N MET A 18 4.69 -24.30 -15.11
CA MET A 18 3.82 -24.73 -16.21
C MET A 18 4.71 -24.98 -17.42
N ARG A 19 4.96 -26.25 -17.72
CA ARG A 19 5.59 -26.65 -18.98
C ARG A 19 4.54 -26.56 -20.08
N VAL A 20 4.78 -25.70 -21.06
CA VAL A 20 3.92 -25.59 -22.24
C VAL A 20 4.45 -26.59 -23.27
N PHE A 21 3.60 -27.50 -23.71
CA PHE A 21 3.92 -28.52 -24.72
C PHE A 21 3.17 -28.19 -26.01
N GLU A 22 3.81 -28.45 -27.14
CA GLU A 22 3.12 -28.54 -28.43
C GLU A 22 2.95 -30.01 -28.78
N VAL A 23 1.79 -30.36 -29.35
CA VAL A 23 1.48 -31.72 -29.78
C VAL A 23 1.81 -31.80 -31.27
N ASP A 24 2.74 -32.69 -31.64
CA ASP A 24 3.12 -32.92 -33.03
C ASP A 24 2.00 -33.68 -33.79
N ALA A 25 2.07 -33.72 -35.12
CA ALA A 25 1.14 -34.42 -36.01
C ALA A 25 0.99 -35.92 -35.67
N GLU A 26 1.97 -36.50 -34.98
CA GLU A 26 2.01 -37.90 -34.52
C GLU A 26 1.47 -38.09 -33.10
N GLY A 27 0.99 -37.02 -32.44
CA GLY A 27 0.40 -37.05 -31.11
C GLY A 27 1.40 -37.01 -29.94
N ASN A 28 2.69 -36.77 -30.22
CA ASN A 28 3.73 -36.70 -29.19
C ASN A 28 3.82 -35.28 -28.58
N GLU A 29 3.92 -35.19 -27.25
CA GLU A 29 4.08 -33.93 -26.52
C GLU A 29 5.56 -33.50 -26.51
N ILE A 30 5.90 -32.48 -27.30
CA ILE A 30 7.26 -31.92 -27.36
C ILE A 30 7.30 -30.63 -26.53
N PRO A 31 8.25 -30.48 -25.58
CA PRO A 31 8.38 -29.25 -24.82
C PRO A 31 8.84 -28.10 -25.74
N LEU A 32 8.07 -27.00 -25.76
CA LEU A 32 8.36 -25.77 -26.55
C LEU A 32 9.75 -25.16 -26.29
N ALA A 33 10.43 -25.56 -25.21
CA ALA A 33 11.79 -25.15 -24.89
C ALA A 33 12.85 -25.76 -25.82
N GLU A 34 12.55 -26.90 -26.44
CA GLU A 34 13.44 -27.66 -27.33
C GLU A 34 13.21 -27.29 -28.80
N LEU A 35 11.98 -26.91 -29.17
CA LEU A 35 11.61 -26.39 -30.51
C LEU A 35 12.14 -24.97 -30.78
N ARG A 36 12.44 -24.17 -29.75
CA ARG A 36 13.07 -22.85 -29.91
C ARG A 36 14.54 -23.00 -30.27
N THR A 37 14.89 -22.72 -31.52
CA THR A 37 16.27 -22.59 -31.97
C THR A 37 17.04 -21.58 -31.10
N PRO A 38 18.37 -21.76 -30.88
CA PRO A 38 19.16 -20.91 -29.99
C PRO A 38 19.10 -19.42 -30.33
N GLU A 39 18.79 -19.07 -31.57
CA GLU A 39 18.74 -17.69 -32.08
C GLU A 39 17.49 -16.91 -31.61
N GLU A 40 16.38 -17.58 -31.31
CA GLU A 40 15.16 -16.94 -30.78
C GLU A 40 15.16 -16.79 -29.25
N ARG A 41 16.20 -17.27 -28.57
CA ARG A 41 16.40 -17.01 -27.14
C ARG A 41 16.79 -15.55 -26.96
N LYS A 42 15.79 -14.65 -27.02
CA LYS A 42 15.91 -13.24 -26.64
C LYS A 42 16.74 -13.19 -25.36
N PRO A 43 17.83 -12.40 -25.31
CA PRO A 43 18.71 -12.39 -24.16
C PRO A 43 17.86 -12.11 -22.93
N LYS A 44 17.91 -13.02 -21.94
CA LYS A 44 17.23 -12.82 -20.65
C LYS A 44 17.69 -11.46 -20.14
N ALA A 45 16.81 -10.46 -20.27
CA ALA A 45 17.08 -9.13 -19.78
C ALA A 45 17.49 -9.30 -18.32
N LYS A 46 18.73 -8.91 -18.00
CA LYS A 46 19.20 -8.85 -16.61
C LYS A 46 18.06 -8.22 -15.81
N PRO A 47 17.64 -8.78 -14.67
CA PRO A 47 16.56 -8.20 -13.89
C PRO A 47 17.00 -6.78 -13.58
N GLN A 48 16.47 -5.83 -14.36
CA GLN A 48 16.75 -4.43 -14.18
C GLN A 48 16.20 -4.20 -12.80
N GLN A 49 17.13 -3.99 -11.86
CA GLN A 49 16.80 -3.78 -10.48
C GLN A 49 15.94 -2.54 -10.53
N GLN A 50 14.62 -2.74 -10.52
CA GLN A 50 13.64 -1.68 -10.57
C GLN A 50 13.98 -0.90 -9.33
N SER A 51 14.75 0.18 -9.52
CA SER A 51 15.05 1.12 -8.47
C SER A 51 13.64 1.54 -8.08
N LYS A 52 13.20 1.05 -6.91
CA LYS A 52 11.90 1.42 -6.37
C LYS A 52 11.94 2.93 -6.39
N GLY A 53 11.14 3.49 -7.30
CA GLY A 53 11.41 4.78 -7.87
C GLY A 53 11.89 5.75 -6.82
N GLY A 54 12.95 6.48 -7.16
CA GLY A 54 13.23 7.77 -6.56
C GLY A 54 12.08 8.73 -6.84
N ARG A 55 10.86 8.41 -6.38
CA ARG A 55 9.93 9.43 -5.95
C ARG A 55 10.71 10.15 -4.86
N THR A 56 11.25 11.31 -5.23
CA THR A 56 11.67 12.37 -4.31
C THR A 56 10.76 12.23 -3.10
N LEU A 57 11.36 11.88 -1.96
CA LEU A 57 10.63 11.59 -0.74
C LEU A 57 9.98 12.91 -0.32
N ARG A 58 8.84 13.26 -0.93
CA ARG A 58 8.17 14.54 -0.75
C ARG A 58 8.04 14.71 0.74
N GLU A 59 8.72 15.72 1.26
CA GLU A 59 8.80 15.96 2.70
C GLU A 59 7.36 16.01 3.20
N PRO A 60 6.91 15.02 3.99
CA PRO A 60 5.61 15.09 4.55
C PRO A 60 5.65 16.31 5.47
N PRO A 61 4.67 17.22 5.30
CA PRO A 61 4.57 18.40 6.12
C PRO A 61 4.56 18.00 7.60
N GLN A 62 5.24 18.80 8.41
CA GLN A 62 5.48 18.49 9.81
C GLN A 62 4.14 18.28 10.55
N PRO A 63 4.06 17.29 11.45
CA PRO A 63 2.83 17.00 12.20
C PRO A 63 2.51 18.20 13.09
N SER A 64 1.48 18.96 12.72
CA SER A 64 1.01 20.12 13.47
C SER A 64 -0.44 19.92 13.90
N TRP A 65 -0.77 20.38 15.10
CA TRP A 65 -2.14 20.39 15.62
C TRP A 65 -3.09 21.18 14.72
N GLN A 66 -2.61 22.24 14.07
CA GLN A 66 -3.37 22.97 13.04
C GLN A 66 -3.81 22.07 11.88
N ARG A 67 -2.98 21.12 11.44
CA ARG A 67 -3.31 20.21 10.35
C ARG A 67 -4.30 19.15 10.79
N ALA A 68 -4.14 18.62 12.01
CA ALA A 68 -5.10 17.70 12.62
C ALA A 68 -6.47 18.36 12.81
N ILE A 69 -6.52 19.63 13.21
CA ILE A 69 -7.76 20.40 13.33
C ILE A 69 -8.36 20.70 11.95
N ARG A 70 -7.58 21.04 10.93
CA ARG A 70 -8.11 21.25 9.57
C ARG A 70 -8.68 19.97 8.95
N ARG A 71 -7.96 18.84 9.06
CA ARG A 71 -8.39 17.56 8.48
C ARG A 71 -9.47 16.87 9.33
N GLY A 72 -9.28 16.88 10.64
CA GLY A 72 -10.23 16.39 11.63
C GLY A 72 -11.49 17.25 11.70
N GLY A 73 -11.40 18.56 11.44
CA GLY A 73 -12.55 19.46 11.30
C GLY A 73 -13.31 19.22 10.00
N LEU A 74 -12.64 18.93 8.88
CA LEU A 74 -13.32 18.57 7.63
C LEU A 74 -14.10 17.25 7.77
N MET A 75 -13.46 16.22 8.33
CA MET A 75 -14.11 14.92 8.53
C MET A 75 -15.09 14.92 9.71
N GLY A 76 -14.78 15.63 10.78
CA GLY A 76 -15.68 15.84 11.92
C GLY A 76 -16.92 16.64 11.52
N GLY A 77 -16.77 17.66 10.66
CA GLY A 77 -17.87 18.39 10.05
C GLY A 77 -18.73 17.50 9.16
N LEU A 78 -18.12 16.65 8.32
CA LEU A 78 -18.85 15.66 7.51
C LEU A 78 -19.62 14.66 8.39
N MET A 79 -18.98 14.14 9.45
CA MET A 79 -19.63 13.27 10.43
C MET A 79 -20.78 13.97 11.13
N LEU A 80 -20.62 15.24 11.52
CA LEU A 80 -21.69 16.02 12.13
C LEU A 80 -22.89 16.19 11.19
N VAL A 81 -22.65 16.49 9.92
CA VAL A 81 -23.72 16.53 8.89
C VAL A 81 -24.39 15.17 8.75
N ALA A 82 -23.60 14.08 8.71
CA ALA A 82 -24.14 12.72 8.64
C ALA A 82 -24.99 12.37 9.87
N PHE A 83 -24.54 12.69 11.08
CA PHE A 83 -25.28 12.42 12.31
C PHE A 83 -26.57 13.26 12.42
N VAL A 84 -26.54 14.52 12.00
CA VAL A 84 -27.73 15.39 11.97
C VAL A 84 -28.80 14.86 10.99
N PHE A 85 -28.39 14.27 9.87
CA PHE A 85 -29.31 13.70 8.87
C PHE A 85 -29.75 12.26 9.18
N VAL A 86 -28.87 11.43 9.76
CA VAL A 86 -29.15 10.02 10.08
C VAL A 86 -29.99 9.91 11.37
N ILE A 87 -29.68 10.70 12.39
CA ILE A 87 -30.47 10.72 13.64
C ILE A 87 -31.62 11.70 13.45
N ARG A 88 -32.72 11.22 12.85
CA ARG A 88 -33.97 11.98 12.72
C ARG A 88 -34.86 11.95 13.96
N THR A 89 -34.49 11.19 14.99
CA THR A 89 -35.26 11.01 16.22
C THR A 89 -34.65 11.83 17.37
N GLY A 90 -35.45 12.69 18.02
CA GLY A 90 -35.07 13.48 19.20
C GLY A 90 -34.87 14.98 18.97
N PRO A 91 -34.70 15.80 20.03
CA PRO A 91 -34.54 17.26 19.95
C PRO A 91 -33.28 17.67 19.18
N ILE A 92 -33.32 18.78 18.42
CA ILE A 92 -32.19 19.26 17.60
C ILE A 92 -30.90 19.43 18.42
N GLY A 93 -31.01 19.91 19.66
CA GLY A 93 -29.86 20.13 20.55
C GLY A 93 -29.13 18.84 20.92
N GLN A 94 -29.87 17.74 21.12
CA GLN A 94 -29.29 16.43 21.41
C GLN A 94 -28.52 15.89 20.21
N ARG A 95 -29.02 16.12 18.98
CA ARG A 95 -28.36 15.70 17.73
C ARG A 95 -27.05 16.44 17.52
N ILE A 96 -27.05 17.76 17.75
CA ILE A 96 -25.85 18.59 17.67
C ILE A 96 -24.83 18.14 18.73
N GLY A 97 -25.27 17.92 19.98
CA GLY A 97 -24.39 17.47 21.06
C GLY A 97 -23.70 16.14 20.75
N ILE A 98 -24.45 15.15 20.25
CA ILE A 98 -23.90 13.84 19.84
C ILE A 98 -22.93 14.01 18.67
N GLY A 99 -23.32 14.78 17.63
CA GLY A 99 -22.48 15.02 16.46
C GLY A 99 -21.16 15.70 16.81
N VAL A 100 -21.18 16.71 17.70
CA VAL A 100 -19.98 17.39 18.19
C VAL A 100 -19.11 16.45 19.02
N PHE A 101 -19.70 15.65 19.92
CA PHE A 101 -18.97 14.70 20.74
C PHE A 101 -18.22 13.65 19.89
N TYR A 102 -18.90 13.06 18.90
CA TYR A 102 -18.27 12.12 17.96
C TYR A 102 -17.24 12.81 17.05
N GLY A 103 -17.53 14.02 16.58
CA GLY A 103 -16.56 14.80 15.78
C GLY A 103 -15.29 15.13 16.56
N LEU A 104 -15.41 15.49 17.85
CA LEU A 104 -14.28 15.73 18.74
C LEU A 104 -13.47 14.45 18.99
N ALA A 105 -14.12 13.30 19.12
CA ALA A 105 -13.43 12.01 19.29
C ALA A 105 -12.54 11.64 18.08
N PHE A 106 -12.82 12.20 16.90
CA PHE A 106 -11.99 12.01 15.69
C PHE A 106 -10.69 12.83 15.68
N LEU A 107 -10.59 13.91 16.46
CA LEU A 107 -9.38 14.75 16.54
C LEU A 107 -8.15 14.00 17.09
N PRO A 108 -8.19 13.31 18.24
CA PRO A 108 -7.04 12.58 18.74
C PRO A 108 -6.64 11.41 17.82
N LEU A 109 -7.62 10.77 17.17
CA LEU A 109 -7.37 9.69 16.20
C LEU A 109 -6.62 10.21 14.97
N THR A 110 -7.07 11.32 14.39
CA THR A 110 -6.43 11.94 13.22
C THR A 110 -5.03 12.45 13.55
N TYR A 111 -4.82 13.05 14.72
CA TYR A 111 -3.49 13.43 15.20
C TYR A 111 -2.54 12.22 15.33
N TRP A 112 -3.05 11.11 15.86
CA TRP A 112 -2.25 9.88 16.01
C TRP A 112 -1.81 9.29 14.67
N ILE A 113 -2.69 9.30 13.66
CA ILE A 113 -2.38 8.89 12.29
C ILE A 113 -1.29 9.78 11.69
N ASP A 114 -1.41 11.11 11.79
CA ASP A 114 -0.39 12.03 11.28
C ASP A 114 0.96 11.83 12.00
N ARG A 115 0.95 11.56 13.32
CA ARG A 115 2.16 11.26 14.10
C ARG A 115 2.85 9.96 13.68
N THR A 116 2.08 8.89 13.43
CA THR A 116 2.64 7.60 12.98
C THR A 116 3.19 7.71 11.56
N ALA A 117 2.50 8.42 10.66
CA ALA A 117 2.98 8.71 9.31
C ALA A 117 4.34 9.43 9.34
N TYR A 118 4.47 10.49 10.16
CA TYR A 118 5.72 11.22 10.30
C TYR A 118 6.86 10.34 10.83
N ARG A 119 6.60 9.50 11.84
CA ARG A 119 7.59 8.53 12.36
C ARG A 119 8.05 7.54 11.29
N THR A 120 7.13 7.04 10.45
CA THR A 120 7.51 6.13 9.36
C THR A 120 8.35 6.82 8.29
N TYR A 121 8.10 8.11 8.02
CA TYR A 121 8.92 8.90 7.12
C TYR A 121 10.34 9.12 7.65
N GLN A 122 10.49 9.53 8.92
CA GLN A 122 11.82 9.68 9.52
C GLN A 122 12.63 8.36 9.49
N ARG A 123 11.98 7.23 9.77
CA ARG A 123 12.62 5.91 9.66
C ARG A 123 13.08 5.57 8.24
N ARG A 124 12.40 6.10 7.21
CA ARG A 124 12.81 5.93 5.79
C ARG A 124 13.99 6.83 5.45
N LEU A 125 13.99 8.08 5.93
CA LEU A 125 15.13 8.99 5.78
C LEU A 125 16.39 8.43 6.44
N ALA A 126 16.29 7.96 7.69
CA ALA A 126 17.42 7.38 8.42
C ALA A 126 18.04 6.18 7.66
N LYS A 127 17.21 5.31 7.09
CA LYS A 127 17.68 4.18 6.26
C LYS A 127 18.32 4.60 4.93
N GLN A 128 17.90 5.74 4.37
CA GLN A 128 18.52 6.29 3.16
C GLN A 128 19.85 6.97 3.47
N ALA A 129 19.94 7.70 4.60
CA ALA A 129 21.18 8.30 5.08
C ALA A 129 22.23 7.22 5.40
N ALA A 130 21.86 6.18 6.15
CA ALA A 130 22.74 5.05 6.48
C ALA A 130 23.16 4.19 5.28
N LYS A 131 22.52 4.36 4.11
CA LYS A 131 22.91 3.69 2.86
C LYS A 131 23.88 4.55 2.03
N LYS A 132 23.99 5.85 2.33
CA LYS A 132 24.87 6.79 1.64
C LYS A 132 26.26 6.89 2.29
N THR A 133 26.38 6.56 3.57
CA THR A 133 27.65 6.29 4.28
C THR A 133 28.12 4.88 4.00
#